data_AF-A0A8B9D1I7-F1
#
_entry.id   AF-A0A8B9D1I7-F1
#
_cell.length_a   1.000
_cell.length_b   1.000
_cell.length_c   1.000
_cell.angle_alpha   90.00
_cell.angle_beta   90.00
_cell.angle_gamma   90.00
#
_symmetry.space_group_name_H-M   'P 1'
#
loop_
_entity.id
_entity.type
_entity.pdbx_description
1 polymer ?
#
loop_
_entity_poly.entity_id
_entity_poly.type
_entity_poly.pdbx_seq_one_letter_code
_entity_poly.pdbx_strand_id
1 'polypeptide(L)'
;MGNLVIRSTYTSVFVTSSAEVKCSLCVVGIQALAEMNRWREVLSWLLRYYHVPERLPPKILELCILLYSKVGEPQVMLEVGSSWLRDLSNKSLPEYGSLLELYLLRVLLPLGQFKGAEELVDSCDVLNSEQKLAFLKSICECQCQWTQQEEMHSTDKEEQDKATETVLGALSQKLLTMLTLLRRTLRSMSSHFYLLPYKKMLLATFLLYLVVVRLDPASPTSLPFLCKLVQLFRQAWAAVLSPIHRPPIRD
;
A
#
# COMPACT_ATOMS: atom_id res chain seq x y z
N MET A 1 28.38 -48.99 -6.52
CA MET A 1 28.12 -47.83 -5.64
C MET A 1 28.46 -46.46 -6.24
N GLY A 2 29.27 -46.35 -7.31
CA GLY A 2 29.65 -45.04 -7.91
C GLY A 2 28.54 -44.28 -8.67
N ASN A 3 27.55 -44.96 -9.26
CA ASN A 3 26.51 -44.30 -10.06
C ASN A 3 25.40 -43.61 -9.24
N LEU A 4 25.26 -43.94 -7.95
CA LEU A 4 24.26 -43.32 -7.07
C LEU A 4 24.74 -41.97 -6.52
N VAL A 5 26.04 -41.85 -6.24
CA VAL A 5 26.67 -40.64 -5.67
C VAL A 5 26.77 -39.52 -6.70
N ILE A 6 27.11 -39.86 -7.95
CA ILE A 6 27.13 -38.91 -9.08
C ILE A 6 25.71 -38.43 -9.37
N ARG A 7 24.72 -39.32 -9.47
CA ARG A 7 23.34 -38.89 -9.70
C ARG A 7 22.83 -37.99 -8.56
N SER A 8 23.18 -38.29 -7.31
CA SER A 8 22.83 -37.47 -6.13
C SER A 8 23.46 -36.06 -6.15
N THR A 9 24.73 -35.94 -6.54
CA THR A 9 25.42 -34.64 -6.60
C THR A 9 24.92 -33.75 -7.74
N TYR A 10 24.69 -34.33 -8.92
CA TYR A 10 24.15 -33.56 -10.05
C TYR A 10 22.69 -33.16 -9.81
N THR A 11 21.87 -34.03 -9.21
CA THR A 11 20.48 -33.66 -8.87
C THR A 11 20.45 -32.56 -7.80
N SER A 12 21.33 -32.62 -6.80
CA SER A 12 21.47 -31.58 -5.77
C SER A 12 21.90 -30.22 -6.36
N VAL A 13 22.93 -30.19 -7.22
CA VAL A 13 23.44 -28.96 -7.84
C VAL A 13 22.47 -28.34 -8.87
N PHE A 14 21.72 -29.15 -9.62
CA PHE A 14 20.69 -28.62 -10.54
C PHE A 14 19.45 -28.12 -9.79
N VAL A 15 19.07 -28.75 -8.68
CA VAL A 15 17.94 -28.32 -7.84
C VAL A 15 18.26 -27.00 -7.13
N THR A 16 19.49 -26.80 -6.66
CA THR A 16 19.91 -25.51 -6.06
C THR A 16 19.87 -24.37 -7.07
N SER A 17 20.35 -24.59 -8.31
CA SER A 17 20.29 -23.58 -9.37
C SER A 17 18.85 -23.21 -9.77
N SER A 18 17.95 -24.19 -9.90
CA SER A 18 16.55 -23.90 -10.23
C SER A 18 15.83 -23.15 -9.11
N ALA A 19 16.04 -23.52 -7.85
CA ALA A 19 15.43 -22.85 -6.71
C ALA A 19 15.91 -21.40 -6.59
N GLU A 20 17.20 -21.15 -6.83
CA GLU A 20 17.80 -19.82 -6.82
C GLU A 20 17.25 -18.92 -7.94
N VAL A 21 17.10 -19.45 -9.16
CA VAL A 21 16.47 -18.72 -10.28
C VAL A 21 15.02 -18.39 -9.96
N LYS A 22 14.26 -19.35 -9.40
CA LYS A 22 12.88 -19.12 -8.97
C LYS A 22 12.78 -18.03 -7.90
N CYS A 23 13.67 -18.07 -6.91
CA CYS A 23 13.76 -17.05 -5.86
C CYS A 23 14.06 -15.68 -6.48
N SER A 24 15.07 -15.59 -7.34
CA SER A 24 15.48 -14.35 -8.01
C SER A 24 14.35 -13.74 -8.85
N LEU A 25 13.63 -14.57 -9.62
CA LEU A 25 12.47 -14.11 -10.38
C LEU A 25 11.33 -13.62 -9.46
N CYS A 26 11.12 -14.31 -8.33
CA CYS A 26 10.14 -13.87 -7.33
C CYS A 26 10.51 -12.51 -6.72
N VAL A 27 11.78 -12.27 -6.41
CA VAL A 27 12.27 -10.96 -5.92
C VAL A 27 11.91 -9.85 -6.92
N VAL A 28 12.25 -10.04 -8.20
CA VAL A 28 11.93 -9.07 -9.25
C VAL A 28 10.42 -8.88 -9.40
N GLY A 29 9.63 -9.95 -9.30
CA GLY A 29 8.17 -9.88 -9.36
C GLY A 29 7.56 -9.11 -8.20
N ILE A 30 8.05 -9.32 -6.97
CA ILE A 30 7.64 -8.56 -5.78
C ILE A 30 7.94 -7.08 -5.99
N GLN A 31 9.15 -6.75 -6.43
CA GLN A 31 9.56 -5.37 -6.68
C GLN A 31 8.70 -4.71 -7.76
N ALA A 32 8.47 -5.38 -8.89
CA ALA A 32 7.61 -4.87 -9.95
C ALA A 32 6.18 -4.60 -9.46
N LEU A 33 5.60 -5.52 -8.68
CA LEU A 33 4.27 -5.31 -8.09
C LEU A 33 4.27 -4.16 -7.09
N ALA A 34 5.32 -4.02 -6.27
CA ALA A 34 5.46 -2.91 -5.33
C ALA A 34 5.56 -1.55 -6.05
N GLU A 35 6.42 -1.43 -7.07
CA GLU A 35 6.61 -0.21 -7.88
C GLU A 35 5.34 0.18 -8.65
N MET A 36 4.53 -0.81 -9.07
CA MET A 36 3.23 -0.57 -9.70
C MET A 36 2.11 -0.24 -8.69
N ASN A 37 2.42 -0.08 -7.39
CA ASN A 37 1.46 0.10 -6.30
C ASN A 37 0.42 -1.05 -6.20
N ARG A 38 0.81 -2.24 -6.66
CA ARG A 38 0.02 -3.49 -6.62
C ARG A 38 0.52 -4.42 -5.51
N TRP A 39 1.07 -3.86 -4.44
CA TRP A 39 1.65 -4.61 -3.31
C TRP A 39 0.67 -5.59 -2.67
N ARG A 40 -0.64 -5.28 -2.66
CA ARG A 40 -1.70 -6.16 -2.13
C ARG A 40 -1.77 -7.53 -2.81
N GLU A 41 -1.33 -7.61 -4.07
CA GLU A 41 -1.40 -8.85 -4.85
C GLU A 41 -0.21 -9.78 -4.56
N VAL A 42 0.90 -9.25 -4.03
CA VAL A 42 2.16 -9.96 -3.85
C VAL A 42 1.99 -11.25 -3.07
N LEU A 43 1.34 -11.19 -1.91
CA LEU A 43 1.24 -12.35 -1.03
C LEU A 43 0.36 -13.44 -1.63
N SER A 44 -0.78 -13.04 -2.21
CA SER A 44 -1.69 -13.97 -2.91
C SER A 44 -1.02 -14.65 -4.10
N TRP A 45 -0.16 -13.93 -4.82
CA TRP A 45 0.61 -14.48 -5.94
C TRP A 45 1.69 -15.45 -5.46
N LEU A 46 2.46 -15.09 -4.43
CA LEU A 46 3.49 -15.94 -3.85
C LEU A 46 2.91 -17.22 -3.27
N LEU A 47 1.79 -17.15 -2.56
CA LEU A 47 1.14 -18.33 -1.99
C LEU A 47 0.52 -19.23 -3.06
N ARG A 48 0.12 -18.70 -4.23
CA ARG A 48 -0.23 -19.57 -5.38
C ARG A 48 0.98 -20.31 -5.94
N TYR A 49 2.16 -19.70 -5.86
CA TYR A 49 3.39 -20.25 -6.42
C TYR A 49 4.11 -21.24 -5.47
N TYR A 50 4.18 -20.93 -4.17
CA TYR A 50 4.80 -21.77 -3.14
C TYR A 50 3.81 -22.64 -2.35
N HIS A 51 2.50 -22.45 -2.59
CA HIS A 51 1.36 -23.13 -1.97
C HIS A 51 1.09 -22.78 -0.50
N VAL A 52 2.11 -22.85 0.35
CA VAL A 52 1.96 -22.64 1.80
C VAL A 52 3.02 -21.68 2.34
N PRO A 53 2.72 -20.89 3.39
CA PRO A 53 3.65 -19.94 3.99
C PRO A 53 5.01 -20.54 4.35
N GLU A 54 5.02 -21.75 4.91
CA GLU A 54 6.20 -22.45 5.43
C GLU A 54 7.23 -22.76 4.33
N ARG A 55 6.80 -22.83 3.08
CA ARG A 55 7.66 -23.09 1.91
C ARG A 55 8.25 -21.83 1.28
N LEU A 56 7.92 -20.65 1.79
CA LEU A 56 8.51 -19.41 1.29
C LEU A 56 10.02 -19.40 1.58
N PRO A 57 10.86 -19.10 0.58
CA PRO A 57 12.28 -18.90 0.82
C PRO A 57 12.52 -17.76 1.82
N PRO A 58 13.53 -17.84 2.71
CA PRO A 58 13.83 -16.81 3.70
C PRO A 58 13.87 -15.39 3.13
N LYS A 59 14.54 -15.23 1.98
CA LYS A 59 14.66 -13.94 1.29
C LYS A 59 13.32 -13.36 0.84
N ILE A 60 12.40 -14.22 0.42
CA ILE A 60 11.07 -13.81 -0.03
C ILE A 60 10.23 -13.36 1.16
N LEU A 61 10.29 -14.09 2.27
CA LEU A 61 9.61 -13.70 3.50
C LEU A 61 10.13 -12.36 4.03
N GLU A 62 11.46 -12.19 4.08
CA GLU A 62 12.11 -10.94 4.48
C GLU A 62 11.58 -9.75 3.69
N LEU A 63 11.56 -9.86 2.35
CA LEU A 63 11.06 -8.81 1.47
C LEU A 63 9.57 -8.52 1.69
N CYS A 64 8.75 -9.55 1.94
CA CYS A 64 7.34 -9.34 2.24
C CYS A 64 7.16 -8.57 3.56
N ILE A 65 7.86 -8.96 4.63
CA ILE A 65 7.79 -8.25 5.91
C ILE A 65 8.20 -6.78 5.74
N LEU A 66 9.30 -6.53 5.03
CA LEU A 66 9.77 -5.17 4.76
C LEU A 66 8.77 -4.36 3.93
N LEU A 67 8.21 -4.95 2.87
CA LEU A 67 7.22 -4.31 2.01
C LEU A 67 5.97 -3.91 2.79
N TYR A 68 5.36 -4.87 3.50
CA TYR A 68 4.11 -4.63 4.25
C TYR A 68 4.30 -3.67 5.42
N SER A 69 5.46 -3.74 6.09
CA SER A 69 5.84 -2.73 7.08
C SER A 69 6.00 -1.34 6.44
N LYS A 70 6.63 -1.24 5.26
CA LYS A 70 6.86 0.03 4.55
C LYS A 70 5.56 0.70 4.09
N VAL A 71 4.57 -0.08 3.65
CA VAL A 71 3.25 0.45 3.24
C VAL A 71 2.30 0.69 4.41
N GLY A 72 2.73 0.44 5.65
CA GLY A 72 1.92 0.66 6.86
C GLY A 72 0.86 -0.41 7.12
N GLU A 73 1.01 -1.60 6.52
CA GLU A 73 0.05 -2.71 6.64
C GLU A 73 0.73 -3.99 7.15
N PRO A 74 1.49 -3.96 8.26
CA PRO A 74 2.21 -5.13 8.78
C PRO A 74 1.28 -6.28 9.20
N GLN A 75 0.01 -6.00 9.52
CA GLN A 75 -1.02 -6.98 9.89
C GLN A 75 -1.18 -8.11 8.87
N VAL A 76 -0.95 -7.82 7.58
CA VAL A 76 -1.04 -8.82 6.50
C VAL A 76 -0.03 -9.96 6.69
N MET A 77 1.06 -9.70 7.40
CA MET A 77 2.12 -10.68 7.64
C MET A 77 1.95 -11.49 8.93
N LEU A 78 0.93 -11.24 9.76
CA LEU A 78 0.74 -11.95 11.03
C LEU A 78 0.64 -13.47 10.86
N GLU A 79 -0.25 -13.92 9.97
CA GLU A 79 -0.48 -15.36 9.79
C GLU A 79 0.68 -16.03 9.04
N VAL A 80 1.21 -15.37 8.01
CA VAL A 80 2.29 -15.91 7.18
C VAL A 80 3.60 -16.00 7.95
N GLY A 81 3.97 -14.94 8.68
CA GLY A 81 5.19 -14.92 9.48
C GLY A 81 5.13 -15.91 10.65
N SER A 82 3.99 -15.98 11.37
CA SER A 82 3.83 -16.93 12.46
C SER A 82 3.85 -18.40 11.99
N SER A 83 3.22 -18.71 10.86
CA SER A 83 3.24 -20.07 10.28
C SER A 83 4.67 -20.46 9.89
N TRP A 84 5.39 -19.55 9.21
CA TRP A 84 6.77 -19.80 8.79
C TRP A 84 7.72 -20.03 9.99
N LEU A 85 7.61 -19.23 11.05
CA LEU A 85 8.48 -19.30 12.24
C LEU A 85 8.18 -20.53 13.13
N ARG A 86 6.95 -21.06 13.10
CA ARG A 86 6.58 -22.26 13.87
C ARG A 86 7.03 -23.55 13.20
N ASP A 87 7.28 -23.54 11.90
CA ASP A 87 7.70 -24.72 11.15
C ASP A 87 9.11 -25.20 11.56
N LEU A 88 9.22 -26.50 11.84
CA LEU A 88 10.47 -27.11 12.32
C LEU A 88 11.59 -27.10 11.27
N SER A 89 11.24 -27.17 9.98
CA SER A 89 12.25 -27.16 8.91
C SER A 89 12.92 -25.78 8.81
N ASN A 90 12.15 -24.72 9.05
CA ASN A 90 12.65 -23.33 9.01
C ASN A 90 13.50 -22.97 10.22
N LYS A 91 13.24 -23.55 11.41
CA LYS A 91 14.07 -23.34 12.61
C LYS A 91 15.54 -23.72 12.43
N SER A 92 15.83 -24.64 11.52
CA SER A 92 17.21 -25.06 11.23
C SER A 92 17.98 -24.12 10.30
N LEU A 93 17.30 -23.13 9.70
CA LEU A 93 17.90 -22.23 8.73
C LEU A 93 18.77 -21.15 9.41
N PRO A 94 19.91 -20.77 8.81
CA PRO A 94 20.77 -19.74 9.38
C PRO A 94 20.09 -18.35 9.42
N GLU A 95 19.14 -18.08 8.51
CA GLU A 95 18.37 -16.83 8.47
C GLU A 95 17.23 -16.78 9.48
N TYR A 96 16.95 -17.88 10.20
CA TYR A 96 15.80 -17.94 11.11
C TYR A 96 15.87 -16.85 12.19
N GLY A 97 17.03 -16.67 12.83
CA GLY A 97 17.19 -15.70 13.91
C GLY A 97 16.95 -14.26 13.46
N SER A 98 17.47 -13.88 12.29
CA SER A 98 17.27 -12.54 11.74
C SER A 98 15.84 -12.31 11.26
N LEU A 99 15.17 -13.33 10.71
CA LEU A 99 13.77 -13.25 10.35
C LEU A 99 12.84 -13.18 11.56
N LEU A 100 13.16 -13.90 12.63
CA LEU A 100 12.45 -13.80 13.90
C LEU A 100 12.54 -12.38 14.44
N GLU A 101 13.75 -11.82 14.55
CA GLU A 101 13.97 -10.44 14.98
C GLU A 101 13.19 -9.45 14.10
N LEU A 102 13.30 -9.59 12.77
CA LEU A 102 12.60 -8.72 11.83
C LEU A 102 11.08 -8.79 12.03
N TYR A 103 10.53 -9.99 12.22
CA TYR A 103 9.10 -10.20 12.44
C TYR A 103 8.63 -9.59 13.76
N LEU A 104 9.39 -9.75 14.84
CA LEU A 104 9.11 -9.11 16.13
C LEU A 104 9.05 -7.58 15.97
N LEU A 105 10.11 -6.99 15.40
CA LEU A 105 10.27 -5.54 15.31
C LEU A 105 9.34 -4.87 14.30
N ARG A 106 9.01 -5.55 13.19
CA ARG A 106 8.24 -4.95 12.08
C ARG A 106 6.78 -5.37 12.02
N VAL A 107 6.40 -6.44 12.74
CA VAL A 107 5.04 -6.96 12.73
C VAL A 107 4.44 -6.99 14.13
N LEU A 108 5.00 -7.75 15.08
CA LEU A 108 4.33 -7.95 16.37
C LEU A 108 4.32 -6.70 17.25
N LEU A 109 5.49 -6.07 17.45
CA LEU A 109 5.60 -4.90 18.32
C LEU A 109 4.79 -3.69 17.78
N PRO A 110 4.86 -3.34 16.49
CA PRO A 110 4.04 -2.24 15.94
C PRO A 110 2.54 -2.49 15.98
N LEU A 111 2.10 -3.75 16.14
CA LEU A 111 0.68 -4.13 16.25
C LEU A 111 0.23 -4.34 17.70
N GLY A 112 1.10 -4.06 18.69
CA GLY A 112 0.81 -4.28 20.11
C GLY A 112 0.65 -5.75 20.49
N GLN A 113 1.14 -6.70 19.67
CA GLN A 113 1.03 -8.14 19.91
C GLN A 113 2.11 -8.63 20.88
N PHE A 114 2.24 -7.99 22.06
CA PHE A 114 3.31 -8.24 23.02
C PHE A 114 3.29 -9.66 23.57
N LYS A 115 2.11 -10.17 23.98
CA LYS A 115 1.97 -11.54 24.48
C LYS A 115 2.40 -12.59 23.44
N GLY A 116 1.98 -12.39 22.18
CA GLY A 116 2.40 -13.27 21.09
C GLY A 116 3.90 -13.21 20.80
N ALA A 117 4.52 -12.04 21.01
CA ALA A 117 5.97 -11.86 20.89
C ALA A 117 6.73 -12.62 21.99
N GLU A 118 6.28 -12.53 23.24
CA GLU A 118 6.88 -13.25 24.37
C GLU A 118 6.79 -14.76 24.18
N GLU A 119 5.61 -15.28 23.85
CA GLU A 119 5.40 -16.72 23.60
C GLU A 119 6.28 -17.24 22.45
N LEU A 120 6.47 -16.43 21.41
CA LEU A 120 7.31 -16.80 20.26
C LEU A 120 8.80 -16.86 20.62
N VAL A 121 9.28 -15.95 21.47
CA VAL A 121 10.68 -15.94 21.95
C VAL A 121 10.92 -17.08 22.95
N ASP A 122 9.99 -17.31 23.86
CA ASP A 122 10.10 -18.35 24.89
C ASP A 122 10.16 -19.75 24.25
N SER A 123 9.25 -20.02 23.31
CA SER A 123 9.17 -21.29 22.56
C SER A 123 10.26 -21.50 21.51
N CYS A 124 11.20 -20.55 21.35
CA CYS A 124 12.26 -20.66 20.37
C CYS A 124 13.50 -21.35 20.95
N ASP A 125 13.71 -22.63 20.65
CA ASP A 125 14.88 -23.39 21.14
C ASP A 125 16.21 -23.00 20.45
N VAL A 126 16.13 -22.25 19.35
CA VAL A 126 17.29 -21.84 18.54
C VAL A 126 18.03 -20.66 19.16
N LEU A 127 17.33 -19.82 19.94
CA LEU A 127 17.93 -18.66 20.58
C LEU A 127 18.63 -19.04 21.88
N ASN A 128 19.82 -18.47 22.08
CA ASN A 128 20.54 -18.58 23.36
C ASN A 128 19.81 -17.80 24.46
N SER A 129 20.04 -18.18 25.72
CA SER A 129 19.39 -17.54 26.89
C SER A 129 19.62 -16.03 26.93
N GLU A 130 20.81 -15.56 26.57
CA GLU A 130 21.12 -14.12 26.51
C GLU A 130 20.32 -13.40 25.42
N GLN A 131 20.16 -14.01 24.24
CA GLN A 131 19.38 -13.45 23.14
C GLN A 131 17.89 -13.40 23.49
N LYS A 132 17.36 -14.47 24.10
CA LYS A 132 15.98 -14.50 24.60
C LYS A 132 15.73 -13.36 25.59
N LEU A 133 16.65 -13.17 26.55
CA LEU A 133 16.52 -12.11 27.54
C LEU A 133 16.59 -10.72 26.91
N ALA A 134 17.45 -10.52 25.90
CA ALA A 134 17.52 -9.27 25.15
C ALA A 134 16.20 -8.95 24.41
N PHE A 135 15.57 -9.95 23.78
CA PHE A 135 14.27 -9.78 23.13
C PHE A 135 13.14 -9.53 24.12
N LEU A 136 13.07 -10.27 25.23
CA LEU A 136 12.05 -10.06 26.26
C LEU A 136 12.18 -8.65 26.87
N LYS A 137 13.40 -8.17 27.06
CA LYS A 137 13.64 -6.81 27.52
C LYS A 137 13.15 -5.77 26.51
N SER A 138 13.44 -5.93 25.22
CA SER A 138 12.97 -4.98 24.19
C SER A 138 11.45 -5.01 24.03
N ILE A 139 10.82 -6.18 24.16
CA ILE A 139 9.35 -6.32 24.18
C ILE A 139 8.76 -5.53 25.36
N CYS A 140 9.30 -5.71 26.56
CA CYS A 140 8.84 -5.01 27.77
C CYS A 140 9.03 -3.49 27.66
N GLU A 141 10.17 -3.04 27.13
CA GLU A 141 10.44 -1.61 26.88
C GLU A 141 9.42 -1.02 25.89
N CYS A 142 9.16 -1.71 24.77
CA CYS A 142 8.15 -1.28 23.80
C CYS A 142 6.74 -1.26 24.40
N GLN A 143 6.38 -2.26 25.21
CA GLN A 143 5.08 -2.30 25.88
C GLN A 143 4.92 -1.14 26.86
N CYS A 144 5.94 -0.84 27.66
CA CYS A 144 5.94 0.31 28.58
C CYS A 144 5.75 1.63 27.82
N GLN A 145 6.47 1.83 26.71
CA GLN A 145 6.34 3.02 25.88
C GLN A 145 4.94 3.15 25.28
N TRP A 146 4.36 2.03 24.83
CA TRP A 146 3.01 2.01 24.27
C TRP A 146 1.96 2.43 25.29
N THR A 147 2.01 1.87 26.50
CA THR A 147 1.08 2.23 27.59
C THR A 147 1.20 3.70 27.97
N GLN A 148 2.42 4.24 28.08
CA GLN A 148 2.64 5.67 28.38
C GLN A 148 2.06 6.58 27.29
N GLN A 149 2.17 6.18 26.02
CA GLN A 149 1.64 6.94 24.90
C GLN A 149 0.10 6.92 24.86
N GLU A 150 -0.52 5.81 25.24
CA GLU A 150 -1.98 5.72 25.41
C GLU A 150 -2.49 6.54 26.61
N GLU A 151 -1.75 6.58 27.71
CA GLU A 151 -2.07 7.41 28.89
C GLU A 151 -1.93 8.92 28.61
N MET A 152 -0.90 9.35 27.88
CA MET A 152 -0.79 10.74 27.42
C MET A 152 -1.92 11.11 26.45
N HIS A 153 -2.25 10.24 25.49
CA HIS A 153 -3.31 10.50 24.53
C HIS A 153 -4.73 10.49 25.13
N SER A 154 -4.95 9.81 26.25
CA SER A 154 -6.23 9.85 26.98
C SER A 154 -6.37 11.13 27.82
N THR A 155 -5.28 11.61 28.42
CA THR A 155 -5.24 12.89 29.14
C THR A 155 -5.44 14.08 28.20
N ASP A 156 -4.77 14.08 27.04
CA ASP A 156 -4.94 15.13 26.03
C ASP A 156 -6.35 15.12 25.42
N LYS A 157 -6.98 13.95 25.26
CA LYS A 157 -8.35 13.88 24.73
C LYS A 157 -9.39 14.52 25.65
N GLU A 158 -9.26 14.41 26.98
CA GLU A 158 -10.21 15.03 27.92
C GLU A 158 -10.07 16.56 28.01
N GLU A 159 -8.85 17.10 27.94
CA GLU A 159 -8.62 18.55 27.90
C GLU A 159 -8.93 19.14 26.52
N GLN A 160 -8.60 18.41 25.45
CA GLN A 160 -8.86 18.82 24.09
C GLN A 160 -10.34 18.72 23.73
N ASP A 161 -11.14 17.78 24.28
CA ASP A 161 -12.60 17.75 24.04
C ASP A 161 -13.28 19.04 24.53
N LYS A 162 -12.93 19.50 25.74
CA LYS A 162 -13.42 20.78 26.29
C LYS A 162 -12.98 21.98 25.45
N ALA A 163 -11.74 21.99 24.97
CA ALA A 163 -11.26 23.05 24.10
C ALA A 163 -11.88 22.98 22.70
N THR A 164 -12.08 21.79 22.13
CA THR A 164 -12.66 21.59 20.81
C THR A 164 -14.14 21.86 20.77
N GLU A 165 -14.93 21.62 21.83
CA GLU A 165 -16.33 22.03 21.86
C GLU A 165 -16.48 23.56 21.75
N THR A 166 -15.63 24.32 22.45
CA THR A 166 -15.64 25.79 22.36
C THR A 166 -15.10 26.30 21.02
N VAL A 167 -14.07 25.66 20.46
CA VAL A 167 -13.49 26.01 19.16
C VAL A 167 -14.38 25.60 17.99
N LEU A 168 -15.07 24.46 18.05
CA LEU A 168 -16.02 23.97 17.04
C LEU A 168 -17.30 24.82 17.03
N GLY A 169 -17.75 25.28 18.21
CA GLY A 169 -18.79 26.30 18.34
C GLY A 169 -18.40 27.62 17.67
N ALA A 170 -17.16 28.10 17.88
CA ALA A 170 -16.65 29.32 17.26
C ALA A 170 -16.37 29.17 15.75
N LEU A 171 -15.85 28.01 15.30
CA LEU A 171 -15.57 27.71 13.90
C LEU A 171 -16.86 27.49 13.11
N SER A 172 -17.86 26.81 13.66
CA SER A 172 -19.15 26.64 12.99
C SER A 172 -19.84 27.98 12.76
N GLN A 173 -19.78 28.92 13.72
CA GLN A 173 -20.26 30.29 13.54
C GLN A 173 -19.46 31.06 12.48
N LYS A 174 -18.13 30.92 12.44
CA LYS A 174 -17.30 31.53 11.39
C LYS A 174 -17.55 30.92 10.01
N LEU A 175 -17.76 29.61 9.92
CA LEU A 175 -18.07 28.93 8.66
C LEU A 175 -19.48 29.26 8.18
N LEU A 176 -20.46 29.39 9.07
CA LEU A 176 -21.82 29.85 8.73
C LEU A 176 -21.83 31.30 8.26
N THR A 177 -21.05 32.19 8.89
CA THR A 177 -20.89 33.58 8.45
C THR A 177 -20.14 33.67 7.12
N MET A 178 -19.09 32.87 6.92
CA MET A 178 -18.39 32.76 5.64
C MET A 178 -19.27 32.18 4.53
N LEU A 179 -20.07 31.14 4.81
CA LEU A 179 -21.02 30.54 3.85
C LEU A 179 -22.13 31.51 3.48
N THR A 180 -22.62 32.32 4.41
CA THR A 180 -23.65 33.33 4.12
C THR A 180 -23.08 34.49 3.30
N LEU A 181 -21.84 34.91 3.58
CA LEU A 181 -21.09 35.85 2.73
C LEU A 181 -20.84 35.29 1.33
N LEU A 182 -20.38 34.05 1.23
CA LEU A 182 -20.13 33.38 -0.05
C LEU A 182 -21.42 33.16 -0.85
N ARG A 183 -22.53 32.80 -0.21
CA ARG A 183 -23.83 32.70 -0.88
C ARG A 183 -24.31 34.07 -1.36
N ARG A 184 -24.05 35.13 -0.60
CA ARG A 184 -24.41 36.51 -0.98
C ARG A 184 -23.57 37.02 -2.15
N THR A 185 -22.26 36.75 -2.16
CA THR A 185 -21.38 37.07 -3.29
C THR A 185 -21.70 36.21 -4.51
N LEU A 186 -21.98 34.92 -4.35
CA LEU A 186 -22.36 34.04 -5.45
C LEU A 186 -23.70 34.44 -6.07
N ARG A 187 -24.69 34.85 -5.26
CA ARG A 187 -25.98 35.36 -5.75
C ARG A 187 -25.84 36.74 -6.43
N SER A 188 -24.86 37.55 -6.02
CA SER A 188 -24.50 38.82 -6.67
C SER A 188 -23.71 38.62 -7.97
N MET A 189 -22.78 37.67 -8.01
CA MET A 189 -22.03 37.33 -9.22
C MET A 189 -22.89 36.52 -10.21
N SER A 190 -23.88 35.77 -9.72
CA SER A 190 -24.86 35.02 -10.52
C SER A 190 -25.58 35.94 -11.52
N SER A 191 -25.88 37.19 -11.18
CA SER A 191 -26.49 38.13 -12.14
C SER A 191 -25.53 38.52 -13.27
N HIS A 192 -24.22 38.41 -13.06
CA HIS A 192 -23.18 38.58 -14.09
C HIS A 192 -22.88 37.28 -14.86
N PHE A 193 -23.13 36.10 -14.29
CA PHE A 193 -22.93 34.80 -14.96
C PHE A 193 -23.93 34.55 -16.10
N TYR A 194 -25.11 35.18 -16.09
CA TYR A 194 -26.09 35.08 -17.19
C TYR A 194 -25.62 35.73 -18.50
N LEU A 195 -24.56 36.55 -18.48
CA LEU A 195 -23.95 37.13 -19.68
C LEU A 195 -22.72 36.38 -20.18
N LEU A 196 -22.20 35.38 -19.46
CA LEU A 196 -21.05 34.63 -19.93
C LEU A 196 -21.46 33.69 -21.09
N PRO A 197 -20.66 33.61 -22.17
CA PRO A 197 -20.97 32.72 -23.28
C PRO A 197 -21.00 31.28 -22.78
N TYR A 198 -22.15 30.64 -22.89
CA TYR A 198 -22.46 29.27 -22.41
C TYR A 198 -21.35 28.25 -22.73
N LYS A 199 -20.66 28.43 -23.87
CA LYS A 199 -19.52 27.60 -24.30
C LYS A 199 -18.34 27.61 -23.31
N LYS A 200 -18.02 28.74 -22.68
CA LYS A 200 -16.91 28.86 -21.72
C LYS A 200 -17.27 28.24 -20.36
N MET A 201 -18.54 28.35 -19.95
CA MET A 201 -19.02 27.69 -18.74
C MET A 201 -19.00 26.16 -18.91
N LEU A 202 -19.49 25.66 -20.05
CA LEU A 202 -19.49 24.23 -20.36
C LEU A 202 -18.06 23.67 -20.43
N LEU A 203 -17.12 24.43 -21.01
CA LEU A 203 -15.70 24.07 -21.01
C LEU A 203 -15.12 24.03 -19.58
N ALA A 204 -15.42 25.01 -18.74
CA ALA A 204 -14.96 25.03 -17.36
C ALA A 204 -15.54 23.86 -16.54
N THR A 205 -16.84 23.55 -16.71
CA THR A 205 -17.47 22.38 -16.10
C THR A 205 -16.87 21.07 -16.62
N PHE A 206 -16.58 20.97 -17.91
CA PHE A 206 -15.92 19.80 -18.50
C PHE A 206 -14.48 19.63 -17.98
N LEU A 207 -13.72 20.72 -17.85
CA LEU A 207 -12.38 20.70 -17.26
C LEU A 207 -12.43 20.30 -15.78
N LEU A 208 -13.37 20.84 -15.01
CA LEU A 208 -13.57 20.47 -13.62
C LEU A 208 -13.96 18.98 -13.48
N TYR A 209 -14.82 18.48 -14.36
CA TYR A 209 -15.17 17.06 -14.44
C TYR A 209 -13.94 16.20 -14.77
N LEU A 210 -13.12 16.61 -15.74
CA LEU A 210 -11.87 15.92 -16.07
C LEU A 210 -10.89 15.92 -14.89
N VAL A 211 -10.78 17.02 -14.14
CA VAL A 211 -9.92 17.12 -12.96
C VAL A 211 -10.41 16.18 -11.86
N VAL A 212 -11.71 16.17 -11.55
CA VAL A 212 -12.28 15.27 -10.53
C VAL A 212 -12.12 13.79 -10.93
N VAL A 213 -12.34 13.46 -12.21
CA VAL A 213 -12.21 12.09 -12.71
C VAL A 213 -10.75 11.65 -12.92
N ARG A 214 -9.80 12.60 -13.08
CA ARG A 214 -8.36 12.31 -13.23
C ARG A 214 -7.56 12.41 -11.94
N LEU A 215 -8.11 12.98 -10.86
CA LEU A 215 -7.49 12.98 -9.54
C LEU A 215 -7.92 11.82 -8.64
N ASP A 216 -8.85 10.96 -9.08
CA ASP A 216 -9.13 9.69 -8.42
C ASP A 216 -8.46 8.53 -9.19
N PRO A 217 -7.26 8.07 -8.78
CA PRO A 217 -6.54 6.98 -9.46
C PRO A 217 -7.15 5.59 -9.21
N ALA A 218 -8.30 5.46 -8.53
CA ALA A 218 -8.83 4.17 -8.09
C ALA A 218 -9.95 3.56 -8.97
N SER A 219 -10.37 4.16 -10.10
CA SER A 219 -11.42 3.56 -10.95
C SER A 219 -10.95 3.13 -12.36
N PRO A 220 -10.74 1.82 -12.63
CA PRO A 220 -10.31 1.32 -13.93
C PRO A 220 -11.43 1.16 -14.98
N THR A 221 -12.68 1.53 -14.67
CA THR A 221 -13.84 1.17 -15.50
C THR A 221 -14.23 2.19 -16.58
N SER A 222 -13.55 3.35 -16.67
CA SER A 222 -13.91 4.44 -17.62
C SER A 222 -12.89 4.69 -18.75
N LEU A 223 -11.75 3.98 -18.75
CA LEU A 223 -10.70 4.07 -19.76
C LEU A 223 -11.18 3.92 -21.23
N PRO A 224 -12.03 2.94 -21.59
CA PRO A 224 -12.46 2.79 -22.99
C PRO A 224 -13.40 3.92 -23.44
N PHE A 225 -14.17 4.52 -22.52
CA PHE A 225 -15.06 5.65 -22.81
C PHE A 225 -14.28 6.94 -23.05
N LEU A 226 -13.25 7.22 -22.24
CA LEU A 226 -12.37 8.37 -22.43
C LEU A 226 -11.56 8.27 -23.73
N CYS A 227 -11.07 7.09 -24.11
CA CYS A 227 -10.41 6.89 -25.41
C CYS A 227 -11.37 7.13 -26.58
N LYS A 228 -12.61 6.63 -26.51
CA LYS A 228 -13.64 6.94 -27.52
C LYS A 228 -13.95 8.43 -27.60
N LEU A 229 -14.05 9.14 -26.47
CA LEU A 229 -14.27 10.58 -26.44
C LEU A 229 -13.13 11.36 -27.08
N VAL A 230 -11.88 11.00 -26.79
CA VAL A 230 -10.70 11.63 -27.42
C VAL A 230 -10.66 11.35 -28.93
N GLN A 231 -11.02 10.15 -29.36
CA GLN A 231 -11.13 9.81 -30.79
C GLN A 231 -12.22 10.62 -31.48
N LEU A 232 -13.41 10.72 -30.88
CA LEU A 232 -14.50 11.54 -31.41
C LEU A 232 -14.13 13.02 -31.47
N PHE A 233 -13.41 13.51 -30.46
CA PHE A 233 -12.94 14.90 -30.44
C PHE A 233 -11.89 15.15 -31.52
N ARG A 234 -10.94 14.22 -31.73
CA ARG A 234 -10.00 14.29 -32.86
C ARG A 234 -10.70 14.24 -34.21
N GLN A 235 -11.71 13.41 -34.36
CA GLN A 235 -12.46 13.26 -35.61
C GLN A 235 -13.31 14.50 -35.92
N ALA A 236 -13.96 15.09 -34.91
CA ALA A 236 -14.66 16.36 -35.04
C ALA A 236 -13.67 17.51 -35.32
N TRP A 237 -12.51 17.52 -34.68
CA TRP A 237 -11.46 18.52 -34.91
C TRP A 237 -10.89 18.44 -36.33
N ALA A 238 -10.69 17.22 -36.85
CA ALA A 238 -10.26 16.98 -38.22
C ALA A 238 -11.31 17.42 -39.26
N ALA A 239 -12.61 17.29 -38.93
CA ALA A 239 -13.70 17.77 -39.79
C ALA A 239 -13.83 19.30 -39.79
N VAL A 240 -13.62 19.95 -38.63
CA VAL A 240 -13.68 21.42 -38.49
C VAL A 240 -12.48 22.12 -39.13
N LEU A 241 -11.33 21.47 -39.22
CA LEU A 241 -10.11 21.99 -39.85
C LEU A 241 -9.85 21.44 -41.25
N SER A 242 -10.79 20.68 -41.83
CA SER A 242 -10.65 20.24 -43.21
C SER A 242 -10.76 21.44 -44.14
N PRO A 243 -9.73 21.78 -44.94
CA PRO A 243 -9.80 22.90 -45.87
C PRO A 243 -10.82 22.56 -46.95
N ILE A 244 -11.91 23.34 -47.00
CA ILE A 244 -12.85 23.36 -48.12
C ILE A 244 -12.05 23.76 -49.37
N HIS A 245 -11.60 22.78 -50.15
CA HIS A 245 -11.09 23.03 -51.49
C HIS A 245 -12.29 23.37 -52.38
N ARG A 246 -12.37 24.65 -52.72
CA ARG A 246 -13.34 25.26 -53.63
C ARG A 246 -13.09 24.72 -55.07
N PRO A 247 -14.13 24.42 -55.86
CA PRO A 247 -13.97 23.94 -57.23
C PRO A 247 -13.38 25.03 -58.14
N PRO A 248 -12.66 24.65 -59.21
CA PRO A 248 -12.11 25.62 -60.15
C PRO A 248 -13.23 26.29 -60.97
N ILE A 249 -13.21 27.62 -60.97
CA ILE A 249 -14.00 28.49 -61.85
C ILE A 249 -13.32 28.47 -63.23
N ARG A 250 -14.14 28.28 -64.25
CA ARG A 250 -13.75 28.18 -65.66
C ARG A 250 -13.79 29.57 -66.29
N ASP A 251 -12.68 29.99 -66.89
CA ASP A 251 -12.61 30.93 -68.01
C ASP A 251 -11.61 30.38 -69.03
#